data_AF-A0A350LP84-F1
#
_entry.id   AF-A0A350LP84-F1
#
_cell.length_a   1.000
_cell.length_b   1.000
_cell.length_c   1.000
_cell.angle_alpha   90.00
_cell.angle_beta   90.00
_cell.angle_gamma   90.00
#
_symmetry.space_group_name_H-M   'P 1'
#
loop_
_entity.id
_entity.type
_entity.pdbx_description
1 polymer ?
#
loop_
_entity_poly.entity_id
_entity_poly.type
_entity_poly.pdbx_seq_one_letter_code
_entity_poly.pdbx_strand_id
1 'polypeptide(L)'
;VTTHWADAVVLRETQDQPRLTENLSEFSNGIITAAGRAATAELVIGLLARDLPVSEITEIGRHLLLPEIRTSSSTQPFAPEAFHKFYDKAVSDALAIMGENLSDPLSIAEIASQVDISQRCLERRFRAVFETSPGHYYKQLRVRRAHH
;
A
#
# COMPACT_ATOMS: atom_id res chain seq x y z
N VAL A 1 5.81 -5.50 -15.28
CA VAL A 1 6.87 -4.86 -14.48
C VAL A 1 6.22 -4.28 -13.24
N THR A 2 6.92 -4.19 -12.11
CA THR A 2 6.43 -3.54 -10.90
C THR A 2 7.48 -2.58 -10.34
N THR A 3 7.04 -1.63 -9.52
CA THR A 3 7.90 -0.73 -8.72
C THR A 3 7.19 -0.42 -7.40
N HIS A 4 7.84 0.34 -6.53
CA HIS A 4 7.21 0.85 -5.32
C HIS A 4 5.96 1.66 -5.64
N TRP A 5 4.87 1.45 -4.89
CA TRP A 5 3.57 2.07 -5.12
C TRP A 5 3.64 3.60 -5.26
N ALA A 6 4.58 4.24 -4.57
CA ALA A 6 4.77 5.69 -4.64
C ALA A 6 5.27 6.13 -6.03
N ASP A 7 6.21 5.37 -6.60
CA ASP A 7 6.77 5.64 -7.93
C ASP A 7 5.82 5.17 -9.05
N ALA A 8 5.00 4.16 -8.77
CA ALA A 8 4.03 3.63 -9.73
C ALA A 8 2.99 4.67 -10.15
N VAL A 9 2.65 5.63 -9.28
CA VAL A 9 1.76 6.75 -9.61
C VAL A 9 2.37 7.60 -10.74
N VAL A 10 3.62 8.03 -10.57
CA VAL A 10 4.32 8.89 -11.53
C VAL A 10 4.53 8.17 -12.86
N LEU A 11 4.93 6.90 -12.83
CA LEU A 11 5.16 6.12 -14.05
C LEU A 11 3.87 5.89 -14.85
N ARG A 12 2.71 5.78 -14.19
CA ARG A 12 1.42 5.68 -14.90
C ARG A 12 1.05 6.96 -15.62
N GLU A 13 1.40 8.13 -15.09
CA GLU A 13 1.13 9.42 -15.74
C GLU A 13 1.94 9.58 -17.03
N THR A 14 3.16 9.05 -17.07
CA THR A 14 4.01 9.10 -18.27
C THR A 14 3.54 8.17 -19.40
N GLN A 15 2.61 7.23 -19.14
CA GLN A 15 2.15 6.20 -20.08
C GLN A 15 3.23 5.27 -20.67
N ASP A 16 4.49 5.36 -20.22
CA ASP A 16 5.62 4.56 -20.74
C ASP A 16 5.57 3.08 -20.31
N GLN A 17 4.75 2.72 -19.33
CA GLN A 17 4.66 1.35 -18.79
C GLN A 17 3.21 0.85 -18.70
N PRO A 18 2.59 0.45 -19.84
CA PRO A 18 1.18 0.05 -19.88
C PRO A 18 0.88 -1.27 -19.15
N ARG A 19 1.91 -2.05 -18.79
CA ARG A 19 1.80 -3.31 -18.04
C ARG A 19 2.43 -3.20 -16.64
N LEU A 20 2.44 -2.00 -16.08
CA LEU A 20 2.85 -1.79 -14.69
C LEU A 20 1.79 -2.39 -13.76
N THR A 21 2.22 -3.22 -12.82
CA THR A 21 1.34 -3.82 -11.80
C THR A 21 1.70 -3.31 -10.41
N GLU A 22 0.81 -3.54 -9.44
CA GLU A 22 1.06 -3.27 -8.01
C GLU A 22 1.39 -4.55 -7.23
N ASN A 23 1.83 -5.59 -7.95
CA ASN A 23 2.29 -6.85 -7.37
C ASN A 23 3.64 -6.66 -6.65
N LEU A 24 3.95 -7.52 -5.67
CA LEU A 24 5.25 -7.50 -4.97
C LEU A 24 6.42 -7.75 -5.91
N SER A 25 6.27 -8.64 -6.90
CA SER A 25 7.27 -8.85 -7.95
C SER A 25 6.65 -9.27 -9.28
N GLU A 26 7.37 -8.97 -10.36
CA GLU A 26 6.97 -9.28 -11.74
C GLU A 26 8.14 -9.86 -12.52
N PHE A 27 7.86 -10.84 -13.38
CA PHE A 27 8.83 -11.40 -14.31
C PHE A 27 8.41 -11.10 -15.75
N SER A 28 9.31 -10.50 -16.53
CA SER A 28 9.07 -10.22 -17.94
C SER A 28 10.37 -10.30 -18.72
N ASN A 29 10.39 -11.13 -19.77
CA ASN A 29 11.51 -11.27 -20.71
C ASN A 29 12.88 -11.49 -20.03
N GLY A 30 12.94 -12.34 -19.00
CA GLY A 30 14.18 -12.63 -18.28
C GLY A 30 14.55 -11.61 -17.20
N ILE A 31 13.78 -10.53 -17.05
CA ILE A 31 13.98 -9.50 -16.03
C ILE A 31 12.95 -9.70 -14.92
N ILE A 32 13.42 -9.75 -13.68
CA ILE A 32 12.56 -9.70 -12.49
C ILE A 32 12.63 -8.30 -11.88
N THR A 33 11.49 -7.71 -11.60
CA THR A 33 11.36 -6.46 -10.86
C THR A 33 10.62 -6.69 -9.56
N ALA A 34 10.98 -5.97 -8.50
CA ALA A 34 10.35 -6.05 -7.18
C ALA A 34 9.90 -4.66 -6.72
N ALA A 35 8.79 -4.63 -5.99
CA ALA A 35 8.15 -3.41 -5.51
C ALA A 35 8.91 -2.66 -4.40
N GLY A 36 9.90 -3.30 -3.77
CA GLY A 36 10.64 -2.68 -2.68
C GLY A 36 11.50 -3.67 -1.91
N ARG A 37 12.12 -3.20 -0.82
CA ARG A 37 13.11 -3.99 -0.07
C ARG A 37 12.53 -5.27 0.53
N ALA A 38 11.38 -5.19 1.20
CA ALA A 38 10.72 -6.39 1.78
C ALA A 38 10.31 -7.38 0.68
N ALA A 39 9.67 -6.87 -0.39
CA ALA A 39 9.29 -7.66 -1.55
C ALA A 39 10.49 -8.33 -2.24
N THR A 40 11.67 -7.70 -2.22
CA THR A 40 12.92 -8.26 -2.76
C THR A 40 13.38 -9.45 -1.94
N ALA A 41 13.34 -9.36 -0.60
CA ALA A 41 13.69 -10.49 0.26
C ALA A 41 12.76 -11.68 0.01
N GLU A 42 11.45 -11.44 -0.03
CA GLU A 42 10.44 -12.46 -0.32
C GLU A 42 10.61 -13.07 -1.72
N LEU A 43 10.92 -12.25 -2.73
CA LEU A 43 11.25 -12.71 -4.07
C LEU A 43 12.45 -13.66 -4.08
N VAL A 44 13.56 -13.29 -3.42
CA VAL A 44 14.77 -14.13 -3.39
C VAL A 44 14.46 -15.46 -2.70
N ILE A 45 13.71 -15.44 -1.60
CA ILE A 45 13.28 -16.67 -0.92
C ILE A 45 12.43 -17.54 -1.86
N GLY A 46 11.50 -16.96 -2.60
CA GLY A 46 10.68 -17.68 -3.59
C GLY A 46 11.48 -18.29 -4.74
N LEU A 47 12.60 -17.66 -5.13
CA LEU A 47 13.53 -18.23 -6.11
C LEU A 47 14.30 -19.42 -5.53
N LEU A 48 14.83 -19.28 -4.31
CA LEU A 48 15.55 -20.33 -3.60
C LEU A 48 14.68 -21.55 -3.27
N ALA A 49 13.37 -21.34 -3.02
CA ALA A 49 12.43 -22.40 -2.68
C ALA A 49 12.24 -23.45 -3.80
N ARG A 50 12.75 -23.20 -5.00
CA ARG A 50 12.76 -24.19 -6.10
C ARG A 50 13.81 -25.28 -5.89
N ASP A 51 14.89 -24.94 -5.20
CA ASP A 51 16.09 -25.76 -5.07
C ASP A 51 16.37 -26.20 -3.62
N LEU A 52 15.72 -25.56 -2.64
CA LEU A 52 15.92 -25.82 -1.20
C LEU A 52 14.71 -26.53 -0.57
N PRO A 53 14.94 -27.38 0.44
CA PRO A 53 13.85 -27.97 1.22
C PRO A 53 13.12 -26.89 2.05
N VAL A 54 11.85 -27.15 2.33
CA VAL A 54 10.97 -26.24 3.08
C VAL A 54 11.54 -25.84 4.44
N SER A 55 12.29 -26.73 5.10
CA SER A 55 12.94 -26.44 6.38
C SER A 55 13.97 -25.30 6.30
N GLU A 56 14.80 -25.29 5.25
CA GLU A 56 15.81 -24.24 5.03
C GLU A 56 15.15 -22.91 4.66
N ILE A 57 14.11 -22.94 3.82
CA ILE A 57 13.32 -21.74 3.49
C ILE A 57 12.67 -21.14 4.74
N THR A 58 12.15 -21.99 5.62
CA THR A 58 11.56 -21.56 6.90
C THR A 58 12.62 -20.93 7.81
N GLU A 59 13.82 -21.51 7.87
CA GLU A 59 14.93 -20.97 8.65
C GLU A 59 15.40 -19.60 8.13
N ILE A 60 15.52 -19.43 6.81
CA ILE A 60 15.83 -18.15 6.17
C ILE A 60 14.77 -17.09 6.55
N GLY A 61 13.48 -17.43 6.43
CA GLY A 61 12.39 -16.54 6.81
C GLY A 61 12.47 -16.09 8.28
N ARG A 62 12.79 -17.03 9.18
CA ARG A 62 12.98 -16.74 10.61
C ARG A 62 14.17 -15.83 10.87
N HIS A 63 15.31 -16.04 10.21
CA HIS A 63 16.49 -15.17 10.35
C HIS A 63 16.24 -13.75 9.85
N LEU A 64 15.41 -13.60 8.83
CA LEU A 64 15.01 -12.31 8.29
C LEU A 64 13.84 -11.66 9.04
N LEU A 65 13.35 -12.30 10.12
CA LEU A 65 12.21 -11.86 10.92
C LEU A 65 10.96 -11.58 10.06
N LEU A 66 10.76 -12.40 9.02
CA LEU A 66 9.59 -12.34 8.15
C LEU A 66 8.47 -13.18 8.79
N PRO A 67 7.37 -12.56 9.27
CA PRO A 67 6.27 -13.31 9.89
C PRO A 67 5.52 -14.15 8.85
N GLU A 68 5.56 -13.73 7.59
CA GLU A 68 4.98 -14.42 6.44
C GLU A 68 5.89 -14.16 5.22
N ILE A 69 5.96 -15.13 4.31
CA ILE A 69 6.60 -14.98 3.00
C ILE A 69 5.48 -14.91 1.96
N ARG A 70 5.22 -13.71 1.44
CA ARG A 70 4.15 -13.49 0.47
C ARG A 70 4.56 -13.89 -0.94
N THR A 71 3.57 -14.14 -1.79
CA THR A 71 3.81 -14.53 -3.19
C THR A 71 4.05 -13.30 -4.08
N SER A 72 4.63 -13.52 -5.26
CA SER A 72 4.88 -12.43 -6.22
C SER A 72 3.63 -11.64 -6.58
N SER A 73 2.48 -12.31 -6.68
CA SER A 73 1.18 -11.71 -7.03
C SER A 73 0.46 -11.06 -5.84
N SER A 74 1.02 -11.12 -4.63
CA SER A 74 0.44 -10.39 -3.51
C SER A 74 0.48 -8.89 -3.82
N THR A 75 -0.60 -8.19 -3.48
CA THR A 75 -0.64 -6.74 -3.59
C THR A 75 0.40 -6.15 -2.64
N GLN A 76 1.07 -5.09 -3.10
CA GLN A 76 1.86 -4.26 -2.19
C GLN A 76 1.01 -3.87 -0.99
N PRO A 77 1.59 -3.77 0.21
CA PRO A 77 0.91 -3.18 1.34
C PRO A 77 0.66 -1.71 1.00
N PHE A 78 -0.47 -1.45 0.36
CA PHE A 78 -1.01 -0.12 0.15
C PHE A 78 -1.68 0.21 1.45
N ALA A 79 -0.98 0.94 2.32
CA ALA A 79 -1.60 1.39 3.53
C ALA A 79 -0.76 2.44 4.28
N PRO A 80 -1.11 3.73 4.21
CA PRO A 80 -1.18 4.49 5.45
C PRO A 80 -2.03 3.73 6.51
N GLU A 81 -2.91 2.79 6.16
CA GLU A 81 -3.58 1.89 7.11
C GLU A 81 -2.67 1.02 7.99
N ALA A 82 -1.54 0.55 7.46
CA ALA A 82 -0.53 -0.18 8.24
C ALA A 82 0.25 0.76 9.17
N PHE A 83 0.27 2.06 8.82
CA PHE A 83 0.93 3.12 9.58
C PHE A 83 -0.02 4.01 10.38
N HIS A 84 -1.33 3.69 10.43
CA HIS A 84 -2.32 4.37 11.27
C HIS A 84 -1.84 4.50 12.73
N LYS A 85 -1.09 3.52 13.23
CA LYS A 85 -0.56 3.57 14.60
C LYS A 85 0.51 4.65 14.81
N PHE A 86 1.11 5.18 13.74
CA PHE A 86 2.12 6.24 13.78
C PHE A 86 1.54 7.62 13.47
N TYR A 87 0.33 7.69 12.92
CA TYR A 87 -0.34 8.96 12.74
C TYR A 87 -1.08 9.37 14.00
N ASP A 88 -1.38 10.66 14.05
CA ASP A 88 -2.34 11.20 14.97
C ASP A 88 -3.65 10.38 14.95
N LYS A 89 -4.15 10.00 16.14
CA LYS A 89 -5.31 9.10 16.29
C LYS A 89 -6.50 9.48 15.42
N ALA A 90 -6.83 10.78 15.31
CA ALA A 90 -8.01 11.18 14.55
C ALA A 90 -7.80 11.07 13.04
N VAL A 91 -6.57 11.22 12.56
CA VAL A 91 -6.22 10.99 11.15
C VAL A 91 -6.36 9.51 10.84
N SER A 92 -5.88 8.65 11.73
CA SER A 92 -5.97 7.20 11.60
C SER A 92 -7.39 6.67 11.61
N ASP A 93 -8.20 7.14 12.55
CA ASP A 93 -9.62 6.77 12.63
C ASP A 93 -10.36 7.26 11.38
N ALA A 94 -10.06 8.48 10.90
CA ALA A 94 -10.66 9.00 9.67
C ALA A 94 -10.29 8.18 8.44
N LEU A 95 -9.04 7.73 8.33
CA LEU A 95 -8.60 6.86 7.24
C LEU A 95 -9.24 5.47 7.30
N ALA A 96 -9.43 4.90 8.50
CA ALA A 96 -10.15 3.64 8.67
C ALA A 96 -11.61 3.76 8.17
N ILE A 97 -12.30 4.84 8.59
CA ILE A 97 -13.66 5.14 8.11
C ILE A 97 -13.68 5.30 6.58
N MET A 98 -12.71 6.02 6.01
CA MET A 98 -12.59 6.16 4.55
C MET A 98 -12.41 4.79 3.85
N GLY A 99 -11.56 3.92 4.38
CA GLY A 99 -11.31 2.59 3.82
C GLY A 99 -12.54 1.69 3.84
N GLU A 100 -13.37 1.78 4.88
CA GLU A 100 -14.62 1.02 5.00
C GLU A 100 -15.74 1.52 4.06
N ASN A 101 -15.69 2.78 3.66
CA ASN A 101 -16.78 3.47 2.94
C ASN A 101 -16.43 3.82 1.47
N LEU A 102 -15.57 3.04 0.81
CA LEU A 102 -15.12 3.35 -0.56
C LEU A 102 -16.22 3.31 -1.63
N SER A 103 -17.17 2.39 -1.47
CA SER A 103 -18.29 2.20 -2.40
C SER A 103 -19.36 3.28 -2.23
N ASP A 104 -19.69 3.61 -0.99
CA ASP A 104 -20.66 4.65 -0.63
C ASP A 104 -20.00 5.71 0.28
N PRO A 105 -19.36 6.74 -0.33
CA PRO A 105 -18.46 7.62 0.39
C PRO A 105 -19.19 8.63 1.27
N LEU A 106 -18.85 8.63 2.56
CA LEU A 106 -19.20 9.70 3.48
C LEU A 106 -18.55 11.03 3.09
N SER A 107 -19.22 12.13 3.40
CA SER A 107 -18.63 13.47 3.31
C SER A 107 -17.51 13.65 4.36
N ILE A 108 -16.58 14.57 4.09
CA ILE A 108 -15.51 14.88 5.05
C ILE A 108 -16.08 15.46 6.35
N ALA A 109 -17.22 16.15 6.30
CA ALA A 109 -17.91 16.65 7.47
C ALA A 109 -18.43 15.50 8.35
N GLU A 110 -19.02 14.46 7.76
CA GLU A 110 -19.49 13.27 8.47
C GLU A 110 -18.31 12.51 9.10
N ILE A 111 -17.22 12.32 8.37
CA ILE A 111 -16.02 11.66 8.89
C ILE A 111 -15.42 12.47 10.05
N ALA A 112 -15.31 13.79 9.91
CA ALA A 112 -14.82 14.66 10.97
C ALA A 112 -15.69 14.56 12.24
N SER A 113 -17.01 14.49 12.07
CA SER A 113 -17.95 14.29 13.17
C SER A 113 -17.78 12.94 13.86
N GLN A 114 -17.49 11.87 13.12
CA GLN A 114 -17.29 10.53 13.69
C GLN A 114 -15.98 10.38 14.47
N VAL A 115 -15.00 11.25 14.20
CA VAL A 115 -13.71 11.29 14.92
C VAL A 115 -13.62 12.46 15.91
N ASP A 116 -14.77 13.03 16.29
CA ASP A 116 -14.93 14.09 17.30
C ASP A 116 -14.11 15.37 17.06
N ILE A 117 -13.94 15.79 15.80
CA ILE A 117 -13.26 17.06 15.47
C ILE A 117 -14.01 17.86 14.41
N SER A 118 -13.69 19.15 14.31
CA SER A 118 -14.20 19.96 13.20
C SER A 118 -13.54 19.57 11.87
N GLN A 119 -14.27 19.72 10.77
CA GLN A 119 -13.74 19.50 9.42
C GLN A 119 -12.43 20.28 9.17
N ARG A 120 -12.36 21.54 9.63
CA ARG A 120 -11.15 22.36 9.50
C ARG A 120 -9.95 21.78 10.26
N CYS A 121 -10.19 21.18 11.43
CA CYS A 121 -9.14 20.50 12.19
C CYS A 121 -8.66 19.26 11.45
N LEU A 122 -9.60 18.46 10.92
CA LEU A 122 -9.29 17.28 10.10
C LEU A 122 -8.46 17.67 8.87
N GLU A 123 -8.86 18.71 8.13
CA GLU A 123 -8.13 19.22 6.97
C GLU A 123 -6.70 19.63 7.30
N ARG A 124 -6.51 20.38 8.40
CA ARG A 124 -5.18 20.81 8.84
C ARG A 124 -4.28 19.63 9.20
N ARG A 125 -4.81 18.63 9.93
CA ARG A 125 -4.06 17.43 10.32
C ARG A 125 -3.71 16.58 9.11
N PHE A 126 -4.65 16.37 8.19
CA PHE A 126 -4.38 15.67 6.92
C PHE A 126 -3.29 16.35 6.12
N ARG A 127 -3.32 17.68 6.01
CA ARG A 127 -2.29 18.43 5.28
C ARG A 127 -0.91 18.33 5.94
N ALA A 128 -0.84 18.25 7.26
CA ALA A 128 0.43 18.08 7.97
C ALA A 128 1.05 16.68 7.75
N VAL A 129 0.23 15.65 7.51
CA VAL A 129 0.70 14.26 7.35
C VAL A 129 0.90 13.87 5.88
N PHE A 130 -0.02 14.27 5.00
CA PHE A 130 -0.10 13.82 3.62
C PHE A 130 0.08 14.92 2.59
N GLU A 131 0.36 16.15 3.03
CA GLU A 131 0.52 17.34 2.17
C GLU A 131 -0.70 17.61 1.25
N THR A 132 -1.86 17.02 1.56
CA THR A 132 -3.08 17.11 0.75
C THR A 132 -4.33 17.24 1.62
N SER A 133 -5.49 17.50 1.01
CA SER A 133 -6.76 17.56 1.72
C SER A 133 -7.37 16.16 1.91
N PRO A 134 -8.14 15.92 2.98
CA PRO A 134 -8.81 14.64 3.21
C PRO A 134 -9.75 14.27 2.06
N GLY A 135 -10.44 15.24 1.46
CA GLY A 135 -11.31 15.00 0.30
C GLY A 135 -10.55 14.56 -0.95
N HIS A 136 -9.40 15.18 -1.24
CA HIS A 136 -8.57 14.78 -2.36
C HIS A 136 -7.98 13.38 -2.14
N TYR A 137 -7.46 13.14 -0.95
CA TYR A 137 -6.95 11.83 -0.54
C TYR A 137 -8.03 10.73 -0.69
N TYR A 138 -9.23 10.98 -0.16
CA TYR A 138 -10.33 10.01 -0.20
C TYR A 138 -10.76 9.69 -1.63
N LYS A 139 -10.77 10.69 -2.52
CA LYS A 139 -11.04 10.47 -3.95
C LYS A 139 -9.98 9.56 -4.59
N GLN A 140 -8.69 9.78 -4.30
CA GLN A 140 -7.63 8.92 -4.82
C GLN A 140 -7.79 7.47 -4.36
N LEU A 141 -8.13 7.27 -3.08
CA LEU A 141 -8.37 5.95 -2.50
C LEU A 141 -9.46 5.19 -3.26
N ARG A 142 -10.56 5.87 -3.60
CA ARG A 142 -11.68 5.30 -4.36
C ARG A 142 -11.33 4.96 -5.81
N VAL A 143 -10.62 5.85 -6.50
CA VAL A 143 -10.18 5.61 -7.89
C VAL A 143 -9.30 4.36 -7.94
N ARG A 144 -8.34 4.24 -7.01
CA ARG A 144 -7.47 3.05 -6.95
C ARG A 144 -8.28 1.77 -6.73
N ARG A 145 -9.25 1.77 -5.81
CA ARG A 145 -10.12 0.60 -5.57
C ARG A 145 -10.91 0.17 -6.80
N ALA A 146 -11.33 1.11 -7.65
CA ALA A 146 -12.08 0.82 -8.88
C ALA A 146 -11.20 0.25 -10.01
N HIS A 147 -9.87 0.38 -9.91
CA HIS A 147 -8.92 -0.22 -10.84
C HIS A 147 -8.43 -1.61 -10.41
N HIS A 148 -8.93 -2.13 -9.28
CA HIS A 148 -8.68 -3.48 -8.74
C HIS A 148 -9.97 -4.30 -8.68
#